data_AF-A0A453QRQ2-F1
#
_entry.id   AF-A0A453QRQ2-F1
#
_cell.length_a   1.000
_cell.length_b   1.000
_cell.length_c   1.000
_cell.angle_alpha   90.00
_cell.angle_beta   90.00
_cell.angle_gamma   90.00
#
_symmetry.space_group_name_H-M   'P 1'
#
loop_
_entity.id
_entity.type
_entity.pdbx_description
1 polymer ?
#
loop_
_entity_poly.entity_id
_entity_poly.type
_entity_poly.pdbx_seq_one_letter_code
_entity_poly.pdbx_strand_id
1 'polypeptide(L)'
;MHCLLLFVDTRYSVVVPIIGVQGFQWAIDNDMWQARVDSIKPLFEEARIYSGKSEIDAEVVKKVWDKIAPAMASQFDAPYSVPPIAPRPLLLNGADDPRCPVLGLQERASKVAEAYAEAGSADKFKDPKN
;
A
#
# COMPACT_ATOMS: atom_id res chain seq x y z
N MET A 1 -0.64 6.38 2.01
CA MET A 1 0.41 7.41 1.83
C MET A 1 1.68 6.67 1.51
N HIS A 2 2.34 7.02 0.41
CA HIS A 2 3.51 6.28 -0.07
C HIS A 2 4.70 6.49 0.88
N CYS A 3 5.25 5.41 1.44
CA CYS A 3 6.47 5.43 2.25
C CYS A 3 7.75 5.60 1.40
N LEU A 4 7.64 6.00 0.12
CA LEU A 4 8.75 6.03 -0.82
C LEU A 4 9.93 6.87 -0.31
N LEU A 5 9.66 8.07 0.20
CA LEU A 5 10.70 8.92 0.82
C LEU A 5 11.38 8.23 2.01
N LEU A 6 10.61 7.51 2.80
CA LEU A 6 11.11 6.84 4.00
C LEU A 6 11.94 5.62 3.62
N PHE A 7 11.57 4.89 2.57
CA PHE A 7 12.38 3.82 1.99
C PHE A 7 13.74 4.32 1.50
N VAL A 8 13.78 5.42 0.74
CA VAL A 8 15.02 5.89 0.07
C VAL A 8 15.91 6.78 0.93
N ASP A 9 15.36 7.45 1.94
CA ASP A 9 16.10 8.41 2.78
C ASP A 9 16.29 7.86 4.19
N THR A 10 17.53 7.48 4.48
CA THR A 10 17.92 6.89 5.76
C THR A 10 18.10 7.92 6.87
N ARG A 11 18.00 9.22 6.58
CA ARG A 11 18.09 10.28 7.60
C ARG A 11 16.88 10.29 8.54
N TYR A 12 15.75 9.76 8.09
CA TYR A 12 14.56 9.62 8.93
C TYR A 12 14.75 8.47 9.93
N SER A 13 14.67 8.80 11.22
CA SER A 13 14.91 7.84 12.31
C SER A 13 13.69 6.98 12.65
N VAL A 14 12.46 7.45 12.38
CA VAL A 14 11.20 6.78 12.75
C VAL A 14 10.17 6.98 11.64
N VAL A 15 9.31 5.98 11.41
CA VAL A 15 8.25 5.99 10.40
C VAL A 15 6.87 5.75 11.04
N VAL A 16 5.95 6.70 10.86
CA VAL A 16 4.55 6.57 11.30
C VAL A 16 3.62 7.07 10.17
N PRO A 17 3.09 6.18 9.32
CA PRO A 17 2.11 6.56 8.31
C PRO A 17 0.83 7.07 8.98
N ILE A 18 0.47 8.33 8.71
CA ILE A 18 -0.73 8.99 9.27
C ILE A 18 -2.02 8.38 8.70
N ILE A 19 -1.97 7.86 7.48
CA ILE A 19 -3.06 7.10 6.86
C ILE A 19 -2.60 5.68 6.59
N GLY A 20 -3.56 4.76 6.48
CA GLY A 20 -3.26 3.35 6.26
C GLY A 20 -2.33 3.11 5.07
N VAL A 21 -1.46 2.10 5.25
CA VAL A 21 -0.66 1.54 4.16
C VAL A 21 -1.57 0.62 3.36
N GLN A 22 -1.52 0.70 2.04
CA GLN A 22 -2.33 -0.15 1.16
C GLN A 22 -1.39 -0.94 0.26
N GLY A 23 -1.72 -2.21 0.04
CA GLY A 23 -1.10 -2.97 -1.03
C GLY A 23 -1.98 -2.98 -2.29
N PHE A 24 -1.58 -2.21 -3.29
CA PHE A 24 -2.38 -1.92 -4.48
C PHE A 24 -2.60 -3.15 -5.36
N GLN A 25 -1.59 -3.99 -5.56
CA GLN A 25 -1.74 -5.17 -6.43
C GLN A 25 -2.76 -6.15 -5.84
N TRP A 26 -2.64 -6.44 -4.54
CA TRP A 26 -3.61 -7.30 -3.85
C TRP A 26 -5.02 -6.71 -3.85
N ALA A 27 -5.17 -5.39 -3.72
CA ALA A 27 -6.48 -4.76 -3.79
C ALA A 27 -7.12 -4.99 -5.17
N ILE A 28 -6.33 -4.93 -6.25
CA ILE A 28 -6.78 -5.25 -7.62
C ILE A 28 -7.12 -6.75 -7.73
N ASP A 29 -6.23 -7.64 -7.29
CA ASP A 29 -6.39 -9.10 -7.43
C ASP A 29 -7.57 -9.67 -6.63
N ASN A 30 -7.97 -9.00 -5.54
CA ASN A 30 -9.02 -9.47 -4.63
C ASN A 30 -10.32 -8.66 -4.75
N ASP A 31 -10.44 -7.78 -5.75
CA ASP A 31 -11.60 -6.91 -5.92
C ASP A 31 -11.90 -6.06 -4.65
N MET A 32 -10.85 -5.51 -4.05
CA MET A 32 -10.90 -4.70 -2.82
C MET A 32 -10.35 -3.27 -3.06
N TRP A 33 -10.53 -2.76 -4.27
CA TRP A 33 -10.01 -1.46 -4.74
C TRP A 33 -11.06 -0.34 -4.72
N GLN A 34 -12.34 -0.66 -4.53
CA GLN A 34 -13.49 0.23 -4.71
C GLN A 34 -13.43 1.45 -3.78
N ALA A 35 -13.15 1.26 -2.49
CA ALA A 35 -13.03 2.36 -1.52
C ALA A 35 -11.92 3.37 -1.90
N ARG A 36 -10.84 2.89 -2.54
CA ARG A 36 -9.77 3.76 -3.05
C ARG A 36 -10.22 4.48 -4.32
N VAL A 37 -10.85 3.78 -5.25
CA VAL A 37 -11.42 4.36 -6.47
C VAL A 37 -12.42 5.46 -6.13
N ASP A 38 -13.33 5.20 -5.18
CA ASP A 38 -14.37 6.16 -4.78
C ASP A 38 -13.78 7.45 -4.19
N SER A 39 -12.55 7.42 -3.65
CA SER A 39 -11.87 8.62 -3.14
C SER A 39 -11.51 9.63 -4.25
N ILE A 40 -11.35 9.16 -5.49
CA ILE A 40 -11.04 10.00 -6.67
C ILE A 40 -11.85 9.54 -7.89
N LYS A 41 -13.11 9.15 -7.65
CA LYS A 41 -13.99 8.49 -8.63
C LYS A 41 -14.04 9.17 -10.01
N PRO A 42 -14.11 10.51 -10.13
CA PRO A 42 -14.15 11.16 -11.43
C PRO A 42 -12.99 10.76 -12.36
N LEU A 43 -11.79 10.51 -11.82
CA LEU A 43 -10.64 10.07 -12.61
C LEU A 43 -10.88 8.69 -13.24
N PHE A 44 -11.45 7.76 -12.48
CA PHE A 44 -11.72 6.41 -12.95
C PHE A 44 -12.91 6.35 -13.90
N GLU A 45 -13.91 7.21 -13.71
CA GLU A 45 -15.04 7.37 -14.63
C GLU A 45 -14.55 7.82 -16.02
N GLU A 46 -13.70 8.86 -16.07
CA GLU A 46 -13.09 9.29 -17.34
C GLU A 46 -12.20 8.20 -17.96
N ALA A 47 -11.43 7.48 -17.13
CA ALA A 47 -10.57 6.41 -17.61
C ALA A 47 -11.35 5.23 -18.22
N ARG A 48 -12.51 4.84 -17.65
CA ARG A 48 -13.35 3.81 -18.25
C ARG A 48 -13.95 4.26 -19.58
N ILE A 49 -14.38 5.53 -19.69
CA ILE A 49 -14.96 6.10 -20.92
C ILE A 49 -13.88 6.12 -22.01
N TYR A 50 -12.70 6.63 -21.69
CA TYR A 50 -11.55 6.63 -22.60
C TYR A 50 -11.15 5.22 -23.06
N SER A 51 -11.30 4.22 -22.18
CA SER A 51 -11.03 2.81 -22.47
C SER A 51 -12.19 2.08 -23.17
N GLY A 52 -13.30 2.76 -23.47
CA GLY A 52 -14.48 2.17 -24.12
C GLY A 52 -15.24 1.17 -23.24
N LYS A 53 -15.11 1.25 -21.92
CA LYS A 53 -15.74 0.33 -20.96
C LYS A 53 -17.00 0.91 -20.33
N SER A 54 -18.00 0.04 -20.13
CA SER A 54 -19.27 0.41 -19.49
C SER A 54 -19.15 0.66 -17.99
N GLU A 55 -18.19 0.02 -17.34
CA GLU A 55 -17.97 0.09 -15.89
C GLU A 55 -16.48 0.20 -15.55
N ILE A 56 -16.21 0.57 -14.30
CA ILE A 56 -14.85 0.55 -13.75
C ILE A 56 -14.58 -0.89 -13.33
N ASP A 57 -13.59 -1.53 -13.95
CA ASP A 57 -13.13 -2.86 -13.58
C ASP A 57 -11.65 -2.86 -13.17
N ALA A 58 -11.14 -4.00 -12.72
CA ALA A 58 -9.75 -4.18 -12.30
C ALA A 58 -8.73 -3.75 -13.37
N GLU A 59 -9.05 -3.91 -14.65
CA GLU A 59 -8.16 -3.49 -15.75
C GLU A 59 -8.12 -1.96 -15.89
N VAL A 60 -9.28 -1.28 -15.77
CA VAL A 60 -9.32 0.19 -15.70
C VAL A 60 -8.52 0.67 -14.50
N VAL A 61 -8.72 0.05 -13.34
CA VAL A 61 -8.02 0.42 -12.10
C VAL A 61 -6.51 0.31 -12.27
N LYS A 62 -6.05 -0.83 -12.78
CA LYS A 62 -4.63 -1.06 -13.05
C LYS A 62 -4.06 -0.03 -14.04
N LYS A 63 -4.75 0.21 -15.16
CA LYS A 63 -4.32 1.19 -16.18
C LYS A 63 -4.19 2.60 -15.62
N VAL A 64 -5.12 3.03 -14.76
CA VAL A 64 -5.04 4.33 -14.11
C VAL A 64 -3.81 4.42 -13.22
N TRP A 65 -3.55 3.42 -12.38
CA TRP A 65 -2.35 3.42 -11.53
C TRP A 65 -1.06 3.40 -12.35
N ASP A 66 -0.98 2.54 -13.37
CA ASP A 66 0.16 2.48 -14.29
C ASP A 66 0.43 3.83 -14.99
N LYS A 67 -0.62 4.64 -15.21
CA LYS A 67 -0.52 5.95 -15.84
C LYS A 67 -0.12 7.07 -14.88
N ILE A 68 -0.76 7.17 -13.71
CA ILE A 68 -0.62 8.33 -12.83
C ILE A 68 0.49 8.17 -11.80
N ALA A 69 0.84 6.93 -11.45
CA ALA A 69 1.98 6.62 -10.61
C ALA A 69 2.51 5.22 -10.96
N PRO A 70 3.34 5.17 -12.01
CA PRO A 70 3.93 3.94 -12.52
C PRO A 70 4.59 3.11 -11.41
N ALA A 71 4.47 1.78 -11.52
CA ALA A 71 5.01 0.80 -10.59
C ALA A 71 4.41 0.82 -9.15
N MET A 72 3.33 1.58 -8.92
CA MET A 72 2.63 1.60 -7.62
C MET A 72 2.07 0.23 -7.22
N ALA A 73 1.50 -0.51 -8.16
CA ALA A 73 1.03 -1.89 -7.94
C ALA A 73 2.13 -2.94 -8.20
N SER A 74 3.40 -2.54 -8.22
CA SER A 74 4.52 -3.47 -8.36
C SER A 74 5.68 -3.07 -7.46
N GLN A 75 6.77 -2.51 -8.01
CA GLN A 75 8.01 -2.23 -7.29
C GLN A 75 7.84 -1.30 -6.07
N PHE A 76 6.87 -0.41 -6.14
CA PHE A 76 6.58 0.57 -5.08
C PHE A 76 5.41 0.18 -4.19
N ASP A 77 4.87 -1.02 -4.38
CA ASP A 77 3.79 -1.51 -3.55
C ASP A 77 4.29 -1.79 -2.11
N ALA A 78 3.37 -1.83 -1.15
CA ALA A 78 3.69 -2.03 0.27
C ALA A 78 4.59 -3.25 0.57
N PRO A 79 4.41 -4.43 -0.08
CA PRO A 79 5.30 -5.59 0.12
C PRO A 79 6.78 -5.33 -0.11
N TYR A 80 7.11 -4.38 -0.98
CA TYR A 80 8.48 -4.17 -1.44
C TYR A 80 9.08 -2.92 -0.80
N SER A 81 8.26 -1.91 -0.51
CA SER A 81 8.71 -0.62 0.02
C SER A 81 8.71 -0.54 1.55
N VAL A 82 7.97 -1.39 2.26
CA VAL A 82 7.86 -1.35 3.72
C VAL A 82 8.92 -2.18 4.45
N PRO A 83 9.21 -3.45 4.07
CA PRO A 83 10.23 -4.25 4.76
C PRO A 83 11.61 -3.59 4.85
N PRO A 84 12.13 -2.89 3.81
CA PRO A 84 13.43 -2.24 3.91
C PRO A 84 13.47 -1.01 4.84
N ILE A 85 12.37 -0.66 5.52
CA ILE A 85 12.39 0.33 6.59
C ILE A 85 13.16 -0.20 7.81
N ALA A 86 13.17 -1.52 8.01
CA ALA A 86 13.99 -2.16 9.03
C ALA A 86 15.46 -1.68 8.96
N PRO A 87 16.12 -1.43 10.10
CA PRO A 87 15.67 -1.65 11.48
C PRO A 87 15.03 -0.41 12.13
N ARG A 88 14.61 0.60 11.35
CA ARG A 88 14.10 1.86 11.93
C ARG A 88 12.72 1.63 12.54
N PRO A 89 12.38 2.22 13.69
CA PRO A 89 11.04 2.08 14.25
C PRO A 89 9.90 2.41 13.28
N LEU A 90 8.94 1.49 13.19
CA LEU A 90 7.76 1.57 12.34
C LEU A 90 6.50 1.21 13.12
N LEU A 91 5.54 2.12 13.12
CA LEU A 91 4.16 1.86 13.55
C LEU A 91 3.27 1.81 12.31
N LEU A 92 2.70 0.64 12.00
CA LEU A 92 1.66 0.54 10.97
C LEU A 92 0.31 0.95 11.56
N ASN A 93 -0.53 1.56 10.73
CA ASN A 93 -1.90 1.95 11.08
C ASN A 93 -2.84 1.59 9.92
N GLY A 94 -4.15 1.68 10.16
CA GLY A 94 -5.19 1.48 9.15
C GLY A 94 -6.02 0.22 9.33
N ALA A 95 -6.03 -0.40 10.52
CA ALA A 95 -6.83 -1.59 10.79
C ALA A 95 -8.33 -1.40 10.48
N ASP A 96 -8.83 -0.19 10.73
CA ASP A 96 -10.24 0.14 10.54
C ASP A 96 -10.49 1.02 9.30
N ASP A 97 -9.47 1.29 8.48
CA ASP A 97 -9.63 2.10 7.27
C ASP A 97 -10.14 1.22 6.12
N PRO A 98 -11.38 1.43 5.62
CA PRO A 98 -11.93 0.64 4.52
C PRO A 98 -11.13 0.79 3.22
N ARG A 99 -10.31 1.84 3.10
CA ARG A 99 -9.42 2.08 1.95
C ARG A 99 -8.10 1.32 2.07
N CYS A 100 -7.83 0.67 3.21
CA CYS A 100 -6.63 -0.09 3.49
C CYS A 100 -7.00 -1.46 4.09
N PRO A 101 -7.52 -2.39 3.26
CA PRO A 101 -8.01 -3.67 3.78
C PRO A 101 -6.91 -4.41 4.53
N VAL A 102 -7.15 -4.70 5.81
CA VAL A 102 -6.15 -5.33 6.70
C VAL A 102 -5.73 -6.70 6.22
N LEU A 103 -6.63 -7.42 5.54
CA LEU A 103 -6.31 -8.70 4.91
C LEU A 103 -5.19 -8.55 3.88
N GLY A 104 -5.21 -7.46 3.12
CA GLY A 104 -4.10 -7.11 2.25
C GLY A 104 -2.82 -6.82 3.04
N LEU A 105 -2.90 -6.32 4.26
CA LEU A 105 -1.72 -6.07 5.08
C LEU A 105 -1.22 -7.31 5.84
N GLN A 106 -2.04 -8.31 6.16
CA GLN A 106 -1.67 -9.41 7.06
C GLN A 106 -0.53 -10.30 6.52
N GLU A 107 -0.67 -10.82 5.30
CA GLU A 107 0.41 -11.62 4.67
C GLU A 107 1.71 -10.81 4.54
N ARG A 108 1.58 -9.48 4.45
CA ARG A 108 2.69 -8.55 4.24
C ARG A 108 3.33 -8.09 5.53
N ALA A 109 2.53 -7.96 6.60
CA ALA A 109 2.98 -7.68 7.95
C ALA A 109 3.91 -8.80 8.44
N SER A 110 3.67 -10.05 8.02
CA SER A 110 4.61 -11.15 8.24
C SER A 110 5.98 -10.87 7.61
N LYS A 111 6.05 -10.45 6.35
CA LYS A 111 7.34 -10.09 5.69
C LYS A 111 8.04 -8.91 6.36
N VAL A 112 7.28 -7.93 6.84
CA VAL A 112 7.83 -6.82 7.62
C VAL A 112 8.36 -7.34 8.94
N ALA A 113 7.59 -8.14 9.67
CA ALA A 113 8.04 -8.75 10.93
C ALA A 113 9.30 -9.61 10.75
N GLU A 114 9.37 -10.42 9.69
CA GLU A 114 10.56 -11.19 9.30
C GLU A 114 11.77 -10.29 9.10
N ALA A 115 11.64 -9.22 8.29
CA ALA A 115 12.74 -8.28 8.06
C ALA A 115 13.24 -7.60 9.35
N TYR A 116 12.34 -7.25 10.28
CA TYR A 116 12.73 -6.68 11.57
C TYR A 116 13.39 -7.72 12.49
N ALA A 117 12.93 -8.97 12.46
CA ALA A 117 13.52 -10.07 13.21
C ALA A 117 14.94 -10.39 12.71
N GLU A 118 15.13 -10.50 11.39
CA GLU A 118 16.44 -10.69 10.75
C GLU A 118 17.42 -9.56 11.07
N ALA A 119 16.92 -8.32 11.17
CA ALA A 119 17.72 -7.17 11.56
C ALA A 119 17.96 -7.05 13.08
N GLY A 120 17.48 -8.00 13.89
CA GLY A 120 17.63 -7.97 15.36
C GLY A 120 16.87 -6.82 16.03
N SER A 121 15.75 -6.42 15.44
CA SER A 121 15.00 -5.20 15.78
C SER A 121 13.50 -5.42 15.91
N ALA A 122 13.07 -6.66 16.21
CA ALA A 122 11.65 -7.04 16.28
C ALA A 122 10.82 -6.13 17.21
N ASP A 123 11.42 -5.58 18.26
CA ASP A 123 10.82 -4.64 19.21
C ASP A 123 10.46 -3.27 18.60
N LYS A 124 11.01 -2.95 17.43
CA LYS A 124 10.82 -1.67 16.74
C LYS A 124 9.69 -1.69 15.71
N PHE A 125 9.08 -2.84 15.47
CA PHE A 125 7.91 -2.97 14.61
C PHE A 125 6.63 -3.11 15.43
N LYS A 126 5.61 -2.32 15.11
CA LYS A 126 4.27 -2.43 15.70
C LYS A 126 3.21 -2.54 14.62
N ASP A 127 2.40 -3.59 14.69
CA ASP A 127 1.23 -3.83 13.84
C ASP A 127 -0.02 -3.28 14.54
N PRO A 128 -0.97 -2.66 13.84
CA PRO A 128 -2.20 -2.18 14.46
C PRO A 128 -3.06 -3.27 15.15
N LYS A 129 -2.75 -4.57 14.98
CA LYS A 129 -3.40 -5.69 15.68
C LYS A 129 -2.60 -6.28 16.86
N ASN A 130 -1.35 -5.88 17.10
CA ASN A 130 -0.48 -6.39 18.19
C ASN A 130 0.32 -5.29 18.88
#